data_AF-A0A9W9QN08-F1
#
_entry.id   AF-A0A9W9QN08-F1
#
_cell.length_a   1.000
_cell.length_b   1.000
_cell.length_c   1.000
_cell.angle_alpha   90.00
_cell.angle_beta   90.00
_cell.angle_gamma   90.00
#
_symmetry.space_group_name_H-M   'P 1'
#
loop_
_entity.id
_entity.type
_entity.pdbx_description
1 polymer ?
#
loop_
_entity_poly.entity_id
_entity_poly.type
_entity_poly.pdbx_seq_one_letter_code
_entity_poly.pdbx_strand_id
1 'polypeptide(L)'
;MHLWQATVPFCLLAAAALPGAAATAWGFTDATVAVQPKGAGINGGFKDQLNPSKALAKSVSLNGADTLRVTLTAQEGSSAKRPHQAFLLLKDGETGLDISYPFNVKDNGKSRVELTQKDLPIQFLSLSSPVDARVILGGFGDSAAHDSSVFKLSIDRNPDEAVPTVETERYGKKAEIHHIFKDAASSPPLVITLAFVGLVIAAIPVLAGMWLFLGANVNHLPTALKSAPLPHAVFLGSLVAFEGIFFLYYTSWNLFQILPAVAVAGAVAFVSGSRALGEVQGRRLAGLR
;
A
#
# COMPACT_ATOMS: atom_id res chain seq x y z
N MET A 1 -27.01 -1.63 -95.76
CA MET A 1 -25.68 -1.87 -95.17
C MET A 1 -25.75 -1.55 -93.69
N HIS A 2 -25.11 -2.37 -92.84
CA HIS A 2 -25.12 -2.37 -91.36
C HIS A 2 -26.24 -3.13 -90.63
N LEU A 3 -26.40 -4.42 -90.97
CA LEU A 3 -26.60 -5.47 -89.97
C LEU A 3 -25.21 -5.99 -89.61
N TRP A 4 -24.77 -5.82 -88.36
CA TRP A 4 -23.75 -6.62 -87.64
C TRP A 4 -23.37 -5.81 -86.41
N GLN A 5 -23.81 -6.24 -85.22
CA GLN A 5 -23.22 -6.03 -83.89
C GLN A 5 -24.30 -6.18 -82.80
N ALA A 6 -24.79 -7.40 -82.58
CA ALA A 6 -25.64 -7.66 -81.39
C ALA A 6 -25.76 -9.14 -80.97
N THR A 7 -24.84 -10.04 -81.31
CA THR A 7 -25.05 -11.50 -81.05
C THR A 7 -23.90 -12.22 -80.35
N VAL A 8 -22.96 -11.52 -79.73
CA VAL A 8 -21.83 -12.18 -79.03
C VAL A 8 -21.99 -12.36 -77.50
N PRO A 9 -22.84 -11.65 -76.72
CA PRO A 9 -22.77 -11.79 -75.26
C PRO A 9 -23.70 -12.86 -74.66
N PHE A 10 -24.48 -13.62 -75.44
CA PHE A 10 -25.49 -14.52 -74.87
C PHE A 10 -25.07 -16.00 -74.71
N CYS A 11 -23.96 -16.44 -75.31
CA CYS A 11 -23.52 -17.85 -75.22
C CYS A 11 -22.48 -18.13 -74.12
N LEU A 12 -22.03 -17.12 -73.36
CA LEU A 12 -21.01 -17.29 -72.32
C LEU A 12 -21.55 -17.36 -70.88
N LEU A 13 -22.87 -17.34 -70.69
CA LEU A 13 -23.50 -17.36 -69.36
C LEU A 13 -24.11 -18.71 -68.95
N ALA A 14 -24.02 -19.75 -69.78
CA ALA A 14 -24.62 -21.05 -69.50
C ALA A 14 -23.63 -22.16 -69.05
N ALA A 15 -22.32 -21.88 -68.99
CA ALA A 15 -21.30 -22.89 -68.68
C ALA A 15 -20.75 -22.86 -67.23
N ALA A 16 -21.25 -21.97 -66.36
CA ALA A 16 -20.70 -21.78 -65.01
C ALA A 16 -21.57 -22.38 -63.88
N ALA A 17 -22.41 -23.38 -64.17
CA ALA A 17 -23.15 -24.13 -63.16
C ALA A 17 -22.54 -25.52 -62.96
N LEU A 18 -21.25 -25.58 -62.65
CA LEU A 18 -20.72 -26.72 -61.88
C LEU A 18 -20.99 -26.42 -60.41
N PRO A 19 -21.58 -27.33 -59.63
CA PRO A 19 -21.66 -27.15 -58.19
C PRO A 19 -20.23 -27.00 -57.67
N GLY A 20 -19.89 -25.81 -57.20
CA GLY A 20 -18.62 -25.54 -56.56
C GLY A 20 -18.41 -26.59 -55.46
N ALA A 21 -17.29 -27.30 -55.53
CA ALA A 21 -16.86 -28.20 -54.47
C ALA A 21 -17.00 -27.44 -53.15
N ALA A 22 -17.79 -27.98 -52.23
CA ALA A 22 -17.94 -27.40 -50.90
C ALA A 22 -16.54 -27.16 -50.34
N ALA A 23 -16.23 -25.91 -49.99
CA ALA A 23 -14.96 -25.57 -49.37
C ALA A 23 -14.77 -26.50 -48.17
N THR A 24 -13.78 -27.39 -48.24
CA THR A 24 -13.48 -28.32 -47.17
C THR A 24 -13.07 -27.50 -45.96
N ALA A 25 -13.72 -27.71 -44.83
CA ALA A 25 -13.40 -27.02 -43.59
C ALA A 25 -12.93 -28.05 -42.57
N TRP A 26 -12.00 -27.64 -41.72
CA TRP A 26 -11.67 -28.40 -40.52
C TRP A 26 -12.84 -28.31 -39.53
N GLY A 27 -13.09 -29.42 -38.87
CA GLY A 27 -14.11 -29.54 -37.84
C GLY A 27 -13.81 -30.72 -36.94
N PHE A 28 -14.74 -31.03 -36.05
CA PHE A 28 -14.63 -32.18 -35.18
C PHE A 28 -15.97 -32.88 -34.98
N THR A 29 -15.90 -34.16 -34.63
CA THR A 29 -17.03 -35.00 -34.24
C THR A 29 -16.69 -35.79 -32.99
N ASP A 30 -17.68 -36.40 -32.35
CA ASP A 30 -17.54 -37.18 -31.12
C ASP A 30 -16.76 -36.44 -30.02
N ALA A 31 -16.95 -35.12 -29.93
CA ALA A 31 -16.25 -34.31 -28.96
C ALA A 31 -16.93 -34.37 -27.60
N THR A 32 -16.11 -34.51 -26.56
CA THR A 32 -16.57 -34.66 -25.18
C THR A 32 -15.62 -33.93 -24.25
N VAL A 33 -16.18 -33.16 -23.32
CA VAL A 33 -15.46 -32.65 -22.15
C VAL A 33 -15.80 -33.52 -20.97
N ALA A 34 -14.79 -33.95 -20.23
CA ALA A 34 -14.96 -34.61 -18.95
C ALA A 34 -14.11 -33.93 -17.87
N VAL A 35 -14.66 -33.77 -16.67
CA VAL A 35 -13.92 -33.37 -15.48
C VAL A 35 -13.88 -34.56 -14.54
N GLN A 36 -12.70 -35.11 -14.32
CA GLN A 36 -12.50 -36.29 -13.48
C GLN A 36 -11.92 -35.88 -12.12
N PRO A 37 -12.65 -36.05 -11.01
CA PRO A 37 -12.10 -35.78 -9.69
C PRO A 37 -11.08 -36.85 -9.27
N LYS A 38 -10.06 -36.45 -8.50
CA LYS A 38 -9.00 -37.34 -8.05
C LYS A 38 -9.56 -38.50 -7.22
N GLY A 39 -9.37 -39.72 -7.69
CA GLY A 39 -9.84 -40.96 -7.04
C GLY A 39 -11.14 -41.53 -7.62
N ALA A 40 -11.80 -40.82 -8.53
CA ALA A 40 -12.90 -41.39 -9.32
C ALA A 40 -12.34 -42.25 -10.46
N GLY A 41 -12.86 -43.48 -10.60
CA GLY A 41 -12.58 -44.31 -11.77
C GLY A 41 -13.01 -43.65 -13.09
N ILE A 42 -12.75 -44.31 -14.22
CA ILE A 42 -12.82 -43.77 -15.60
C ILE A 42 -14.18 -43.11 -15.98
N ASN A 43 -15.24 -43.23 -15.17
CA ASN A 43 -16.57 -42.63 -15.40
C ASN A 43 -17.14 -41.78 -14.24
N GLY A 44 -16.39 -41.49 -13.17
CA GLY A 44 -16.96 -40.86 -11.96
C GLY A 44 -16.92 -39.33 -11.93
N GLY A 45 -17.21 -38.65 -13.05
CA GLY A 45 -17.10 -37.19 -13.16
C GLY A 45 -18.07 -36.54 -14.14
N PHE A 46 -18.06 -35.20 -14.23
CA PHE A 46 -18.88 -34.46 -15.18
C PHE A 46 -18.47 -34.84 -16.61
N LYS A 47 -19.43 -35.12 -17.50
CA LYS A 47 -19.18 -35.47 -18.90
C LYS A 47 -20.27 -34.84 -19.76
N ASP A 48 -19.89 -34.06 -20.76
CA ASP A 48 -20.83 -33.43 -21.68
C ASP A 48 -20.32 -33.45 -23.12
N GLN A 49 -21.24 -33.52 -24.08
CA GLN A 49 -20.94 -33.60 -25.50
C GLN A 49 -20.79 -32.20 -26.09
N LEU A 50 -19.73 -32.00 -26.86
CA LEU A 50 -19.43 -30.73 -27.50
C LEU A 50 -19.90 -30.72 -28.95
N ASN A 51 -20.42 -29.58 -29.37
CA ASN A 51 -20.83 -29.34 -30.75
C ASN A 51 -19.92 -28.33 -31.44
N PRO A 52 -19.59 -28.51 -32.73
CA PRO A 52 -18.69 -27.61 -33.47
C PRO A 52 -19.22 -26.18 -33.68
N SER A 53 -20.55 -26.00 -33.63
CA SER A 53 -21.19 -24.72 -33.97
C SER A 53 -21.89 -24.05 -32.79
N LYS A 54 -21.98 -24.73 -31.63
CA LYS A 54 -22.70 -24.23 -30.47
C LYS A 54 -21.91 -24.50 -29.19
N ALA A 55 -21.50 -23.42 -28.53
CA ALA A 55 -20.85 -23.48 -27.24
C ALA A 55 -21.78 -24.06 -26.16
N LEU A 56 -21.20 -24.73 -25.17
CA LEU A 56 -21.92 -25.24 -24.02
C LEU A 56 -22.53 -24.08 -23.20
N ALA A 57 -23.81 -24.19 -22.85
CA ALA A 57 -24.52 -23.13 -22.12
C ALA A 57 -24.12 -23.05 -20.64
N LYS A 58 -23.63 -24.15 -20.06
CA LYS A 58 -23.14 -24.22 -18.68
C LYS A 58 -21.61 -24.16 -18.67
N SER A 59 -21.04 -23.42 -17.73
CA SER A 59 -19.61 -23.43 -17.48
C SER A 59 -19.18 -24.76 -16.86
N VAL A 60 -17.99 -25.22 -17.24
CA VAL A 60 -17.34 -26.41 -16.69
C VAL A 60 -16.45 -25.96 -15.54
N SER A 61 -16.69 -26.45 -14.33
CA SER A 61 -15.88 -26.14 -13.15
C SER A 61 -14.68 -27.09 -13.04
N LEU A 62 -13.49 -26.54 -12.80
CA LEU A 62 -12.26 -27.29 -12.53
C LEU A 62 -11.76 -26.93 -11.12
N ASN A 63 -11.84 -27.88 -10.18
CA ASN A 63 -11.26 -27.73 -8.85
C ASN A 63 -9.79 -28.20 -8.83
N GLY A 64 -9.07 -27.91 -7.74
CA GLY A 64 -7.62 -28.14 -7.68
C GLY A 64 -7.12 -29.58 -7.70
N ALA A 65 -7.99 -30.56 -7.42
CA ALA A 65 -7.65 -31.97 -7.56
C ALA A 65 -8.18 -32.59 -8.87
N ASP A 66 -8.96 -31.86 -9.65
CA ASP A 66 -9.66 -32.40 -10.81
C ASP A 66 -8.76 -32.42 -12.05
N THR A 67 -9.04 -33.34 -12.97
CA THR A 67 -8.43 -33.39 -14.30
C THR A 67 -9.48 -33.13 -15.36
N LEU A 68 -9.29 -32.04 -16.11
CA LEU A 68 -10.05 -31.72 -17.30
C LEU A 68 -9.51 -32.56 -18.47
N ARG A 69 -10.38 -33.33 -19.11
CA ARG A 69 -10.08 -34.13 -20.30
C ARG A 69 -11.00 -33.69 -21.43
N VAL A 70 -10.40 -33.27 -22.54
CA VAL A 70 -11.15 -33.00 -23.78
C VAL A 70 -10.73 -34.01 -24.83
N THR A 71 -11.69 -34.74 -25.36
CA THR A 71 -11.49 -35.71 -26.45
C THR A 71 -12.36 -35.32 -27.63
N LEU A 72 -11.81 -35.39 -28.84
CA LEU A 72 -12.55 -35.13 -30.08
C LEU A 72 -11.95 -35.92 -31.24
N THR A 73 -12.72 -36.12 -32.30
CA THR A 73 -12.22 -36.68 -33.57
C THR A 73 -12.15 -35.55 -34.59
N ALA A 74 -10.94 -35.13 -34.96
CA ALA A 74 -10.73 -34.10 -35.95
C ALA A 74 -11.08 -34.61 -37.35
N GLN A 75 -11.72 -33.77 -38.14
CA GLN A 75 -12.17 -34.08 -39.49
C GLN A 75 -11.85 -32.94 -40.46
N GLU A 76 -11.53 -33.31 -41.69
CA GLU A 76 -11.46 -32.41 -42.83
C GLU A 76 -12.64 -32.73 -43.75
N GLY A 77 -13.64 -31.85 -43.79
CA GLY A 77 -14.95 -32.17 -44.37
C GLY A 77 -15.65 -33.29 -43.59
N SER A 78 -15.90 -34.44 -44.23
CA SER A 78 -16.53 -35.61 -43.62
C SER A 78 -15.54 -36.73 -43.25
N SER A 79 -14.25 -36.57 -43.57
CA SER A 79 -13.23 -37.60 -43.35
C SER A 79 -12.41 -37.31 -42.10
N ALA A 80 -12.27 -38.32 -41.23
CA ALA A 80 -11.40 -38.23 -40.06
C ALA A 80 -9.93 -38.22 -40.51
N LYS A 81 -9.22 -37.14 -40.20
CA LYS A 81 -7.83 -36.92 -40.62
C LYS A 81 -7.05 -36.25 -39.51
N ARG A 82 -5.75 -36.52 -39.46
CA ARG A 82 -4.81 -35.87 -38.55
C ARG A 82 -4.58 -34.41 -39.01
N PRO A 83 -5.05 -33.39 -38.26
CA PRO A 83 -4.66 -32.00 -38.50
C PRO A 83 -3.18 -31.77 -38.23
N HIS A 84 -2.62 -30.74 -38.86
CA HIS A 84 -1.24 -30.30 -38.59
C HIS A 84 -1.15 -29.52 -37.27
N GLN A 85 -2.17 -28.72 -36.98
CA GLN A 85 -2.31 -27.93 -35.76
C GLN A 85 -3.61 -28.33 -35.05
N ALA A 86 -3.50 -28.71 -33.79
CA ALA A 86 -4.65 -28.98 -32.93
C ALA A 86 -4.35 -28.48 -31.52
N PHE A 87 -5.02 -27.41 -31.11
CA PHE A 87 -4.80 -26.76 -29.81
C PHE A 87 -6.12 -26.48 -29.10
N LEU A 88 -6.10 -26.63 -27.78
CA LEU A 88 -7.10 -26.07 -26.87
C LEU A 88 -6.55 -24.73 -26.39
N LEU A 89 -7.14 -23.63 -26.88
CA LEU A 89 -6.79 -22.27 -26.47
C LEU A 89 -7.71 -21.85 -25.32
N LEU A 90 -7.15 -21.55 -24.16
CA LEU A 90 -7.85 -20.89 -23.08
C LEU A 90 -7.57 -19.39 -23.19
N LYS A 91 -8.62 -18.58 -23.29
CA LYS A 91 -8.51 -17.12 -23.44
C LYS A 91 -9.40 -16.42 -22.43
N ASP A 92 -8.82 -15.49 -21.69
CA ASP A 92 -9.57 -14.57 -20.84
C ASP A 92 -10.15 -13.41 -21.67
N GLY A 93 -11.44 -13.13 -21.46
CA GLY A 93 -12.17 -12.07 -22.16
C GLY A 93 -11.84 -10.67 -21.65
N GLU A 94 -11.43 -10.53 -20.40
CA GLU A 94 -11.18 -9.21 -19.79
C GLU A 94 -9.74 -8.75 -19.99
N THR A 95 -8.75 -9.58 -19.63
CA THR A 95 -7.33 -9.24 -19.77
C THR A 95 -6.77 -9.53 -21.16
N GLY A 96 -7.47 -10.33 -21.96
CA GLY A 96 -6.98 -10.81 -23.25
C GLY A 96 -5.88 -11.87 -23.17
N LEU A 97 -5.53 -12.33 -21.96
CA LEU A 97 -4.50 -13.32 -21.71
C LEU A 97 -4.90 -14.67 -22.27
N ASP A 98 -4.01 -15.31 -23.03
CA ASP A 98 -4.27 -16.59 -23.66
C ASP A 98 -3.15 -17.63 -23.44
N ILE A 99 -3.53 -18.90 -23.47
CA ILE A 99 -2.59 -20.03 -23.44
C ILE A 99 -3.12 -21.18 -24.30
N SER A 100 -2.21 -21.82 -25.03
CA SER A 100 -2.54 -22.94 -25.92
C SER A 100 -1.98 -24.25 -25.39
N TYR A 101 -2.83 -25.28 -25.36
CA TYR A 101 -2.44 -26.65 -25.02
C TYR A 101 -2.59 -27.57 -26.24
N PRO A 102 -1.53 -28.25 -26.69
CA PRO A 102 -1.58 -29.12 -27.84
C PRO A 102 -2.41 -30.39 -27.56
N PHE A 103 -3.24 -30.80 -28.51
CA PHE A 103 -3.88 -32.10 -28.47
C PHE A 103 -2.89 -33.21 -28.84
N ASN A 104 -2.95 -34.33 -28.14
CA ASN A 104 -2.34 -35.57 -28.59
C ASN A 104 -3.26 -36.21 -29.63
N VAL A 105 -2.91 -36.03 -30.91
CA VAL A 105 -3.65 -36.51 -32.07
C VAL A 105 -3.09 -37.85 -32.53
N LYS A 106 -3.95 -38.81 -32.88
CA LYS A 106 -3.60 -40.08 -33.54
C LYS A 106 -3.85 -39.99 -35.05
N ASP A 107 -3.33 -40.92 -35.82
CA ASP A 107 -3.46 -40.92 -37.29
C ASP A 107 -4.91 -40.99 -37.78
N ASN A 108 -5.81 -41.54 -36.95
CA ASN A 108 -7.25 -41.60 -37.20
C ASN A 108 -8.02 -40.33 -36.80
N GLY A 109 -7.34 -39.21 -36.54
CA GLY A 109 -7.94 -37.93 -36.13
C GLY A 109 -8.40 -37.88 -34.68
N LYS A 110 -8.37 -38.99 -33.93
CA LYS A 110 -8.72 -38.98 -32.49
C LYS A 110 -7.70 -38.18 -31.71
N SER A 111 -8.19 -37.18 -30.99
CA SER A 111 -7.41 -36.16 -30.31
C SER A 111 -7.79 -36.12 -28.84
N ARG A 112 -6.79 -35.99 -27.95
CA ARG A 112 -6.99 -35.90 -26.50
C ARG A 112 -6.06 -34.89 -25.88
N VAL A 113 -6.58 -34.06 -24.99
CA VAL A 113 -5.80 -33.18 -24.11
C VAL A 113 -6.27 -33.39 -22.67
N GLU A 114 -5.34 -33.39 -21.74
CA GLU A 114 -5.59 -33.50 -20.30
C GLU A 114 -4.89 -32.35 -19.60
N LEU A 115 -5.62 -31.67 -18.72
CA LEU A 115 -5.15 -30.51 -17.98
C LEU A 115 -5.56 -30.65 -16.51
N THR A 116 -4.62 -30.32 -15.62
CA THR A 116 -4.89 -30.16 -14.20
C THR A 116 -4.69 -28.69 -13.82
N GLN A 117 -5.17 -28.29 -12.65
CA GLN A 117 -4.99 -26.90 -12.17
C GLN A 117 -3.49 -26.50 -12.05
N LYS A 118 -2.59 -27.48 -11.86
CA LYS A 118 -1.14 -27.25 -11.80
C LYS A 118 -0.50 -26.91 -13.16
N ASP A 119 -1.16 -27.32 -14.25
CA ASP A 119 -0.70 -27.07 -15.60
C ASP A 119 -1.12 -25.66 -16.09
N LEU A 120 -1.98 -24.97 -15.33
CA LEU A 120 -2.43 -23.61 -15.59
C LEU A 120 -1.43 -22.60 -14.99
N PRO A 121 -1.04 -21.56 -15.74
CA PRO A 121 -0.25 -20.46 -15.21
C PRO A 121 -0.94 -19.76 -14.03
N ILE A 122 -0.15 -19.21 -13.12
CA ILE A 122 -0.63 -18.50 -11.93
C ILE A 122 -1.61 -17.35 -12.26
N GLN A 123 -1.50 -16.77 -13.45
CA GLN A 123 -2.38 -15.69 -13.92
C GLN A 123 -3.81 -16.21 -14.10
N PHE A 124 -4.00 -17.38 -14.72
CA PHE A 124 -5.32 -18.01 -14.85
C PHE A 124 -5.87 -18.44 -13.49
N LEU A 125 -4.97 -18.86 -12.59
CA LEU A 125 -5.31 -19.16 -11.21
C LEU A 125 -5.60 -17.92 -10.37
N SER A 126 -5.56 -16.70 -10.91
CA SER A 126 -5.93 -15.47 -10.20
C SER A 126 -7.28 -14.89 -10.66
N LEU A 127 -7.77 -15.33 -11.82
CA LEU A 127 -9.01 -14.86 -12.43
C LEU A 127 -10.23 -15.25 -11.59
N SER A 128 -11.21 -14.34 -11.54
CA SER A 128 -12.52 -14.54 -10.91
C SER A 128 -13.62 -14.87 -11.93
N SER A 129 -13.37 -14.58 -13.21
CA SER A 129 -14.29 -14.82 -14.32
C SER A 129 -14.01 -16.16 -15.02
N PRO A 130 -15.04 -16.84 -15.56
CA PRO A 130 -14.84 -18.03 -16.39
C PRO A 130 -14.11 -17.70 -17.70
N VAL A 131 -13.17 -18.56 -18.07
CA VAL A 131 -12.27 -18.42 -19.23
C VAL A 131 -12.88 -19.10 -20.45
N ASP A 132 -12.75 -18.51 -21.64
CA ASP A 132 -13.26 -19.12 -22.88
C ASP A 132 -12.30 -20.21 -23.37
N ALA A 133 -12.81 -21.44 -23.53
CA ALA A 133 -12.07 -22.57 -24.08
C ALA A 133 -12.42 -22.76 -25.56
N ARG A 134 -11.44 -22.52 -26.44
CA ARG A 134 -11.59 -22.55 -27.89
C ARG A 134 -10.80 -23.72 -28.47
N VAL A 135 -11.38 -24.41 -29.45
CA VAL A 135 -10.71 -25.50 -30.16
C VAL A 135 -10.24 -24.97 -31.50
N ILE A 136 -8.93 -25.03 -31.72
CA ILE A 136 -8.29 -24.58 -32.95
C ILE A 136 -7.78 -25.80 -33.70
N LEU A 137 -8.30 -26.04 -34.90
CA LEU A 137 -7.86 -27.11 -35.79
C LEU A 137 -7.44 -26.53 -37.15
N GLY A 138 -6.27 -26.93 -37.64
CA GLY A 138 -5.75 -26.48 -38.92
C GLY A 138 -4.83 -27.51 -39.56
N GLY A 139 -4.73 -27.46 -40.88
CA GLY A 139 -3.88 -28.32 -41.69
C GLY A 139 -3.28 -27.56 -42.85
N PHE A 140 -2.30 -28.16 -43.52
CA PHE A 140 -1.83 -27.63 -44.80
C PHE A 140 -2.85 -27.93 -45.90
N GLY A 141 -3.11 -26.96 -46.78
CA GLY A 141 -4.05 -27.08 -47.90
C GLY A 141 -5.01 -25.89 -47.97
N ASP A 142 -6.02 -25.99 -48.85
CA ASP A 142 -7.03 -24.95 -49.07
C ASP A 142 -8.21 -25.04 -48.09
N SER A 143 -8.16 -25.98 -47.14
CA SER A 143 -9.23 -26.19 -46.17
C SER A 143 -9.27 -25.12 -45.09
N ALA A 144 -10.44 -24.53 -44.85
CA ALA A 144 -10.61 -23.49 -43.83
C ALA A 144 -10.31 -24.02 -42.41
N ALA A 145 -9.57 -23.25 -41.61
CA ALA A 145 -9.26 -23.60 -40.23
C ALA A 145 -10.51 -23.49 -39.34
N HIS A 146 -10.58 -24.35 -38.32
CA HIS A 146 -11.61 -24.31 -37.30
C HIS A 146 -11.14 -23.46 -36.13
N ASP A 147 -11.88 -22.40 -35.78
CA ASP A 147 -11.74 -21.66 -34.52
C ASP A 147 -13.14 -21.41 -33.94
N SER A 148 -13.49 -22.16 -32.91
CA SER A 148 -14.77 -22.00 -32.20
C SER A 148 -14.58 -22.02 -30.70
N SER A 149 -15.34 -21.18 -29.98
CA SER A 149 -15.46 -21.29 -28.52
C SER A 149 -16.44 -22.41 -28.20
N VAL A 150 -15.96 -23.41 -27.46
CA VAL A 150 -16.67 -24.67 -27.28
C VAL A 150 -17.30 -24.78 -25.90
N PHE A 151 -16.66 -24.23 -24.87
CA PHE A 151 -17.21 -24.13 -23.52
C PHE A 151 -16.51 -23.02 -22.72
N LYS A 152 -17.07 -22.66 -21.58
CA LYS A 152 -16.42 -21.77 -20.60
C LYS A 152 -15.89 -22.58 -19.43
N LEU A 153 -14.66 -22.34 -19.01
CA LEU A 153 -13.99 -23.00 -17.89
C LEU A 153 -13.99 -22.09 -16.67
N SER A 154 -14.68 -22.48 -15.60
CA SER A 154 -14.56 -21.86 -14.28
C SER A 154 -13.43 -22.54 -13.52
N ILE A 155 -12.44 -21.76 -13.08
CA ILE A 155 -11.32 -22.27 -12.29
C ILE A 155 -11.65 -22.01 -10.82
N ASP A 156 -12.19 -23.02 -10.18
CA ASP A 156 -12.63 -22.92 -8.79
C ASP A 156 -11.44 -23.18 -7.87
N ARG A 157 -11.28 -22.32 -6.86
CA ARG A 157 -10.17 -22.37 -5.90
C ARG A 157 -10.69 -22.69 -4.51
N ASN A 158 -9.83 -23.33 -3.73
CA ASN A 158 -10.10 -23.53 -2.32
C ASN A 158 -10.11 -22.15 -1.62
N PRO A 159 -11.20 -21.76 -0.95
CA PRO A 159 -11.27 -20.48 -0.23
C PRO A 159 -10.21 -20.32 0.88
N ASP A 160 -9.65 -21.44 1.37
CA ASP A 160 -8.61 -21.43 2.40
C ASP A 160 -7.19 -21.12 1.86
N GLU A 161 -7.01 -21.13 0.54
CA GLU A 161 -5.72 -20.84 -0.10
C GLU A 161 -5.65 -19.37 -0.56
N ALA A 162 -4.54 -18.72 -0.24
CA ALA A 162 -4.31 -17.34 -0.65
C ALA A 162 -4.30 -17.22 -2.18
N VAL A 163 -5.02 -16.23 -2.70
CA VAL A 163 -5.02 -15.92 -4.14
C VAL A 163 -3.59 -15.59 -4.57
N PRO A 164 -3.02 -16.29 -5.58
CA PRO A 164 -1.71 -15.96 -6.09
C PRO A 164 -1.72 -14.51 -6.61
N THR A 165 -0.88 -13.67 -6.01
CA THR A 165 -0.70 -12.29 -6.42
C THR A 165 -0.06 -12.27 -7.81
N VAL A 166 -0.82 -11.84 -8.81
CA VAL A 166 -0.26 -11.56 -10.15
C VAL A 166 0.78 -10.47 -10.01
N GLU A 167 1.91 -10.66 -10.69
CA GLU A 167 3.07 -9.76 -10.64
C GLU A 167 2.64 -8.29 -10.65
N THR A 168 3.14 -7.55 -9.67
CA THR A 168 3.06 -6.09 -9.59
C THR A 168 3.43 -5.48 -10.93
N GLU A 169 2.61 -4.54 -11.42
CA GLU A 169 2.94 -3.73 -12.60
C GLU A 169 4.41 -3.30 -12.55
N ARG A 170 5.25 -3.88 -13.42
CA ARG A 170 6.69 -3.64 -13.40
C ARG A 170 7.02 -2.18 -13.75
N TYR A 171 6.15 -1.56 -14.53
CA TYR A 171 6.21 -0.16 -14.92
C TYR A 171 4.84 0.46 -14.66
N GLY A 172 4.74 1.24 -13.58
CA GLY A 172 3.52 1.92 -13.16
C GLY A 172 3.85 3.03 -12.17
N LYS A 173 2.97 4.03 -12.06
CA LYS A 173 3.13 5.10 -11.07
C LYS A 173 2.86 4.51 -9.68
N LYS A 174 3.85 4.54 -8.79
CA LYS A 174 3.68 4.15 -7.39
C LYS A 174 2.83 5.18 -6.65
N ALA A 175 2.15 4.73 -5.59
CA ALA A 175 1.45 5.62 -4.68
C ALA A 175 2.40 6.64 -4.04
N GLU A 176 1.91 7.86 -3.85
CA GLU A 176 2.65 8.93 -3.18
C GLU A 176 2.76 8.62 -1.67
N ILE A 177 3.93 8.91 -1.08
CA ILE A 177 4.20 8.67 0.34
C ILE A 177 4.21 10.01 1.06
N HIS A 178 3.31 10.20 2.02
CA HIS A 178 3.28 11.38 2.89
C HIS A 178 3.94 11.08 4.23
N HIS A 179 4.89 11.93 4.64
CA HIS A 179 5.48 11.84 5.97
C HIS A 179 4.46 12.29 7.03
N ILE A 180 4.16 11.43 8.00
CA ILE A 180 3.28 11.74 9.12
C ILE A 180 4.15 12.31 10.24
N PHE A 181 4.01 13.63 10.48
CA PHE A 181 4.69 14.28 11.60
C PHE A 181 4.08 13.85 12.94
N LYS A 182 4.90 13.91 13.99
CA LYS A 182 4.43 13.69 15.35
C LYS A 182 3.49 14.82 15.77
N ASP A 183 2.39 14.47 16.43
CA ASP A 183 1.48 15.44 17.02
C ASP A 183 2.18 16.34 18.03
N ALA A 184 1.76 17.61 18.08
CA ALA A 184 2.25 18.56 19.06
C ALA A 184 1.87 18.13 20.49
N ALA A 185 2.76 18.38 21.46
CA ALA A 185 2.46 18.13 22.86
C ALA A 185 1.29 19.02 23.32
N SER A 186 0.36 18.44 24.09
CA SER A 186 -0.77 19.18 24.65
C SER A 186 -0.35 19.91 25.93
N SER A 187 -0.69 21.20 26.02
CA SER A 187 -0.45 22.03 27.22
C SER A 187 -1.66 22.01 28.15
N PRO A 188 -1.47 22.14 29.49
CA PRO A 188 -2.57 22.19 30.44
C PRO A 188 -3.51 23.40 30.24
N PRO A 189 -4.77 23.33 30.74
CA PRO A 189 -5.70 24.46 30.70
C PRO A 189 -5.16 25.70 31.44
N LEU A 190 -5.31 26.87 30.80
CA LEU A 190 -4.78 28.15 31.28
C LEU A 190 -5.34 28.58 32.64
N VAL A 191 -6.58 28.21 32.96
CA VAL A 191 -7.20 28.53 34.26
C VAL A 191 -6.46 27.82 35.40
N ILE A 192 -6.07 26.55 35.19
CA ILE A 192 -5.36 25.75 36.20
C ILE A 192 -3.96 26.33 36.41
N THR A 193 -3.24 26.64 35.33
CA THR A 193 -1.88 27.21 35.44
C THR A 193 -1.89 28.57 36.14
N LEU A 194 -2.85 29.44 35.83
CA LEU A 194 -3.00 30.74 36.51
C LEU A 194 -3.34 30.61 37.99
N ALA A 195 -4.18 29.63 38.37
CA ALA A 195 -4.51 29.40 39.77
C ALA A 195 -3.26 29.05 40.61
N PHE A 196 -2.38 28.19 40.08
CA PHE A 196 -1.11 27.86 40.76
C PHE A 196 -0.13 29.02 40.79
N VAL A 197 -0.03 29.81 39.71
CA VAL A 197 0.78 31.05 39.72
C VAL A 197 0.28 32.02 40.80
N GLY A 198 -1.04 32.18 40.92
CA GLY A 198 -1.66 32.99 41.97
C GLY A 198 -1.32 32.48 43.38
N LEU A 199 -1.33 31.16 43.60
CA LEU A 199 -0.95 30.55 44.88
C LEU A 199 0.52 30.83 45.24
N VAL A 200 1.43 30.70 44.27
CA VAL A 200 2.86 31.01 44.48
C VAL A 200 3.06 32.49 44.84
N ILE A 201 2.38 33.40 44.14
CA ILE A 201 2.43 34.84 44.45
C ILE A 201 1.84 35.11 45.83
N ALA A 202 0.75 34.44 46.21
CA ALA A 202 0.11 34.59 47.51
C ALA A 202 0.98 34.11 48.68
N ALA A 203 1.94 33.21 48.45
CA ALA A 203 2.88 32.79 49.49
C ALA A 203 3.77 33.94 50.00
N ILE A 204 4.05 34.94 49.17
CA ILE A 204 4.89 36.10 49.54
C ILE A 204 4.24 36.97 50.63
N PRO A 205 3.00 37.50 50.48
CA PRO A 205 2.35 38.27 51.54
C PRO A 205 2.06 37.42 52.79
N VAL A 206 1.79 36.12 52.62
CA VAL A 206 1.64 35.20 53.78
C VAL A 206 2.94 35.13 54.58
N LEU A 207 4.09 34.99 53.91
CA LEU A 207 5.41 35.01 54.55
C LEU A 207 5.68 36.35 55.24
N ALA A 208 5.39 37.47 54.57
CA ALA A 208 5.55 38.80 55.14
C ALA A 208 4.68 38.99 56.39
N GLY A 209 3.41 38.58 56.35
CA GLY A 209 2.51 38.59 57.49
C GLY A 209 3.00 37.72 58.65
N MET A 210 3.55 36.55 58.34
CA MET A 210 4.17 35.66 59.32
C MET A 210 5.38 36.33 60.01
N TRP A 211 6.27 36.97 59.26
CA TRP A 211 7.40 37.72 59.86
C TRP A 211 6.94 38.85 60.78
N LEU A 212 5.90 39.59 60.39
CA LEU A 212 5.31 40.63 61.24
C LEU A 212 4.70 40.03 62.51
N PHE A 213 4.01 38.90 62.41
CA PHE A 213 3.46 38.17 63.55
C PHE A 213 4.55 37.70 64.53
N LEU A 214 5.71 37.24 64.02
CA LEU A 214 6.86 36.84 64.84
C LEU A 214 7.69 38.03 65.38
N GLY A 215 7.35 39.28 65.04
CA GLY A 215 8.04 40.47 65.53
C GLY A 215 9.36 40.79 64.81
N ALA A 216 9.51 40.38 63.55
CA ALA A 216 10.64 40.80 62.71
C ALA A 216 10.67 42.33 62.60
N ASN A 217 11.85 42.94 62.81
CA ASN A 217 12.01 44.38 62.89
C ASN A 217 13.30 44.85 62.20
N VAL A 218 13.38 46.16 61.96
CA VAL A 218 14.52 46.85 61.34
C VAL A 218 15.14 47.90 62.27
N ASN A 219 14.98 47.73 63.59
CA ASN A 219 15.34 48.75 64.59
C ASN A 219 16.82 49.12 64.59
N HIS A 220 17.70 48.21 64.15
CA HIS A 220 19.15 48.42 64.08
C HIS A 220 19.63 48.98 62.75
N LEU A 221 18.73 49.24 61.79
CA LEU A 221 19.06 49.82 60.50
C LEU A 221 19.61 51.26 60.61
N PRO A 222 19.02 52.18 61.41
CA PRO A 222 19.58 53.52 61.60
C PRO A 222 20.96 53.50 62.24
N THR A 223 21.22 52.58 63.16
CA THR A 223 22.53 52.40 63.80
C THR A 223 23.57 51.92 62.78
N ALA A 224 23.20 50.93 61.95
CA ALA A 224 24.06 50.40 60.89
C ALA A 224 24.43 51.46 59.83
N LEU A 225 23.45 52.28 59.43
CA LEU A 225 23.65 53.34 58.45
C LEU A 225 24.44 54.53 59.01
N LYS A 226 24.40 54.77 60.32
CA LYS A 226 25.24 55.79 60.96
C LYS A 226 26.69 55.33 61.13
N SER A 227 26.91 54.06 61.47
CA SER A 227 28.25 53.50 61.72
C SER A 227 29.03 53.21 60.44
N ALA A 228 28.37 52.63 59.43
CA ALA A 228 29.00 52.22 58.18
C ALA A 228 28.03 52.35 56.98
N PRO A 229 27.66 53.59 56.58
CA PRO A 229 26.66 53.81 55.52
C PRO A 229 27.07 53.19 54.19
N LEU A 230 28.32 53.43 53.77
CA LEU A 230 28.80 53.01 52.46
C LEU A 230 28.93 51.48 52.33
N PRO A 231 29.56 50.75 53.28
CA PRO A 231 29.59 49.29 53.22
C PRO A 231 28.21 48.64 53.17
N HIS A 232 27.26 49.08 54.01
CA HIS A 232 25.91 48.50 54.04
C HIS A 232 25.12 48.80 52.76
N ALA A 233 25.17 50.03 52.25
CA ALA A 233 24.48 50.40 51.02
C ALA A 233 25.06 49.69 49.78
N VAL A 234 26.39 49.63 49.65
CA VAL A 234 27.05 48.95 48.53
C VAL A 234 26.86 47.45 48.60
N PHE A 235 26.89 46.85 49.80
CA PHE A 235 26.63 45.43 49.98
C PHE A 235 25.20 45.08 49.57
N LEU A 236 24.18 45.79 50.09
CA LEU A 236 22.79 45.57 49.69
C LEU A 236 22.60 45.82 48.18
N GLY A 237 23.20 46.89 47.64
CA GLY A 237 23.16 47.20 46.22
C GLY A 237 23.77 46.08 45.36
N SER A 238 24.86 45.46 45.80
CA SER A 238 25.47 44.32 45.11
C SER A 238 24.59 43.05 45.15
N LEU A 239 23.86 42.82 46.24
CA LEU A 239 22.88 41.72 46.31
C LEU A 239 21.72 41.94 45.33
N VAL A 240 21.18 43.16 45.29
CA VAL A 240 20.15 43.53 44.30
C VAL A 240 20.69 43.44 42.87
N ALA A 241 21.96 43.82 42.64
CA ALA A 241 22.60 43.69 41.35
C ALA A 241 22.73 42.23 40.90
N PHE A 242 23.02 41.29 41.81
CA PHE A 242 23.02 39.86 41.46
C PHE A 242 21.66 39.38 40.98
N GLU A 243 20.57 39.72 41.67
CA GLU A 243 19.22 39.37 41.24
C GLU A 243 18.89 39.97 39.87
N GLY A 244 19.28 41.22 39.63
CA GLY A 244 19.13 41.86 38.32
C GLY A 244 19.93 41.17 37.22
N ILE A 245 21.19 40.80 37.49
CA ILE A 245 22.04 40.08 36.54
C ILE A 245 21.47 38.69 36.22
N PHE A 246 20.98 37.96 37.23
CA PHE A 246 20.34 36.67 37.01
C PHE A 246 19.02 36.79 36.25
N PHE A 247 18.23 37.83 36.52
CA PHE A 247 17.04 38.14 35.73
C PHE A 247 17.39 38.43 34.26
N LEU A 248 18.45 39.21 34.01
CA LEU A 248 18.93 39.47 32.65
C LEU A 248 19.42 38.18 31.98
N TYR A 249 20.11 37.30 32.69
CA TYR A 249 20.51 35.99 32.18
C TYR A 249 19.34 35.07 31.85
N TYR A 250 18.29 35.07 32.68
CA TYR A 250 17.08 34.31 32.39
C TYR A 250 16.34 34.82 31.14
N THR A 251 16.38 36.13 30.89
CA THR A 251 15.59 36.77 29.83
C THR A 251 16.34 36.99 28.51
N SER A 252 17.61 37.37 28.54
CA SER A 252 18.32 37.89 27.36
C SER A 252 19.84 37.68 27.31
N TRP A 253 20.54 37.63 28.44
CA TRP A 253 22.00 37.53 28.46
C TRP A 253 22.49 36.09 28.28
N ASN A 254 23.65 35.95 27.63
CA ASN A 254 24.34 34.66 27.52
C ASN A 254 25.38 34.47 28.64
N LEU A 255 25.94 33.26 28.72
CA LEU A 255 26.90 32.87 29.77
C LEU A 255 28.14 33.78 29.82
N PHE A 256 28.67 34.21 28.67
CA PHE A 256 29.87 35.04 28.61
C PHE A 256 29.63 36.50 28.99
N GLN A 257 28.37 36.96 28.97
CA GLN A 257 27.99 38.29 29.45
C GLN A 257 27.76 38.30 30.97
N ILE A 258 27.12 37.26 31.51
CA ILE A 258 26.87 37.15 32.94
C ILE A 258 28.15 36.92 33.75
N LEU A 259 29.07 36.06 33.30
CA LEU A 259 30.28 35.71 34.04
C LEU A 259 31.12 36.92 34.48
N PRO A 260 31.52 37.85 33.59
CA PRO A 260 32.27 39.03 34.00
C PRO A 260 31.44 39.99 34.87
N ALA A 261 30.13 40.12 34.61
CA ALA A 261 29.26 40.97 35.42
C ALA A 261 29.11 40.46 36.87
N VAL A 262 28.90 39.15 37.04
CA VAL A 262 28.87 38.47 38.34
C VAL A 262 30.24 38.52 39.02
N ALA A 263 31.34 38.39 38.27
CA ALA A 263 32.68 38.51 38.85
C ALA A 263 32.93 39.91 39.43
N VAL A 264 32.54 40.96 38.72
CA VAL A 264 32.64 42.35 39.20
C VAL A 264 31.71 42.59 40.39
N ALA A 265 30.43 42.22 40.28
CA ALA A 265 29.47 42.36 41.39
C ALA A 265 29.91 41.56 42.62
N GLY A 266 30.51 40.38 42.43
CA GLY A 266 31.03 39.53 43.49
C GLY A 266 32.26 40.09 44.18
N ALA A 267 33.20 40.68 43.44
CA ALA A 267 34.32 41.40 44.05
C ALA A 267 33.82 42.57 44.92
N VAL A 268 32.86 43.34 44.41
CA VAL A 268 32.23 44.45 45.14
C VAL A 268 31.47 43.95 46.38
N ALA A 269 30.68 42.89 46.26
CA ALA A 269 29.95 42.28 47.35
C ALA A 269 30.88 41.71 48.44
N PHE A 270 32.00 41.10 48.05
CA PHE A 270 32.98 40.55 48.98
C PHE A 270 33.64 41.65 49.82
N VAL A 271 34.09 42.74 49.19
CA VAL A 271 34.76 43.85 49.90
C VAL A 271 33.76 44.65 50.75
N SER A 272 32.59 44.96 50.22
CA SER A 272 31.57 45.71 50.98
C SER A 272 30.95 44.87 52.10
N GLY A 273 30.68 43.59 51.82
CA GLY A 273 30.11 42.62 52.77
C GLY A 273 31.03 42.32 53.94
N SER A 274 32.34 42.11 53.70
CA SER A 274 33.29 41.90 54.79
C SER A 274 33.34 43.08 55.78
N ARG A 275 33.23 44.32 55.28
CA ARG A 275 33.16 45.53 56.12
C ARG A 275 31.80 45.68 56.82
N ALA A 276 30.70 45.44 56.11
CA ALA A 276 29.35 45.51 56.67
C ALA A 276 29.13 44.46 57.78
N LEU A 277 29.54 43.22 57.55
CA LEU A 277 29.45 42.13 58.52
C LEU A 277 30.44 42.31 59.68
N GLY A 278 31.61 42.90 59.45
CA GLY A 278 32.54 43.29 60.52
C GLY A 278 31.94 44.32 61.47
N GLU A 279 31.20 45.29 60.94
CA GLU A 279 30.45 46.25 61.77
C GLU A 279 29.33 45.57 62.57
N VAL A 280 28.59 44.64 61.96
CA VAL A 280 27.57 43.84 62.67
C VAL A 280 28.21 43.05 63.81
N GLN A 281 29.37 42.43 63.57
CA GLN A 281 30.11 41.72 64.62
C GLN A 281 30.54 42.66 65.75
N GLY A 282 31.06 43.85 65.41
CA GLY A 282 31.44 44.86 66.39
C GLY A 282 30.28 45.29 67.29
N ARG A 283 29.08 45.49 66.73
CA ARG A 283 27.87 45.78 67.50
C ARG A 283 27.51 44.64 68.46
N ARG A 284 27.59 43.40 68.00
CA ARG A 284 27.31 42.22 68.84
C ARG A 284 28.29 42.12 70.01
N LEU A 285 29.56 42.42 69.79
CA LEU A 285 30.58 42.46 70.84
C LEU A 285 30.37 43.61 71.83
N ALA A 286 29.84 44.73 71.37
CA ALA A 286 29.44 45.87 72.21
C ALA A 286 28.11 45.65 72.96
N GLY A 287 27.50 44.47 72.86
CA GLY A 287 26.24 44.13 73.54
C GLY A 287 24.98 44.66 72.85
N LEU A 288 25.09 45.24 71.66
CA LEU A 288 23.96 45.67 70.84
C LEU A 288 23.50 44.48 69.97
N ARG A 289 22.35 43.89 70.33
CA ARG A 289 21.71 42.79 69.60
C ARG A 289 20.37 43.20 69.04
#